data_AF-A0A7G8DRX3-F1
#
_entry.id   AF-A0A7G8DRX3-F1
#
_cell.length_a   1.000
_cell.length_b   1.000
_cell.length_c   1.000
_cell.angle_alpha   90.00
_cell.angle_beta   90.00
_cell.angle_gamma   90.00
#
_symmetry.space_group_name_H-M   'P 1'
#
loop_
_entity.id
_entity.type
_entity.pdbx_description
1 polymer ?
#
loop_
_entity_poly.entity_id
_entity_poly.type
_entity_poly.pdbx_seq_one_letter_code
_entity_poly.pdbx_strand_id
1 'polypeptide(L)' 'MNTDLIKCQCNADCQCSVEVSKAVMRDGKAFCCEPCADGLICGCR' A
#
# COMPACT_ATOMS: atom_id res chain seq x y z
N MET A 1 -12.13 18.04 3.71
CA MET A 1 -10.85 17.48 3.22
C MET A 1 -11.17 16.07 2.74
N ASN A 2 -11.09 15.80 1.44
CA ASN A 2 -11.33 14.46 0.89
C ASN A 2 -9.99 13.73 0.92
N THR A 3 -9.84 12.81 1.87
CA THR A 3 -8.65 11.98 1.97
C THR A 3 -8.77 10.87 0.94
N ASP A 4 -8.04 11.00 -0.17
CA ASP A 4 -7.99 9.95 -1.19
C ASP A 4 -7.24 8.75 -0.63
N LEU A 5 -7.98 7.69 -0.34
CA LEU A 5 -7.47 6.45 0.23
C LEU A 5 -7.36 5.41 -0.88
N ILE A 6 -6.15 4.90 -1.10
CA ILE A 6 -5.87 3.84 -2.06
C ILE A 6 -5.62 2.52 -1.35
N LYS A 7 -6.14 1.43 -1.91
CA LYS A 7 -5.83 0.08 -1.43
C LYS A 7 -4.40 -0.30 -1.79
N CYS A 8 -3.72 -0.95 -0.85
CA CYS A 8 -2.40 -1.52 -1.08
C CYS A 8 -2.45 -2.50 -2.26
N GLN A 9 -1.57 -2.29 -3.24
CA GLN A 9 -1.47 -3.14 -4.43
C GLN A 9 -0.41 -4.24 -4.28
N CYS A 10 -0.18 -4.76 -3.07
CA CYS A 10 0.71 -5.91 -2.89
C CYS A 10 0.04 -7.22 -3.31
N ASN A 11 0.84 -8.22 -3.65
CA ASN A 11 0.36 -9.51 -4.16
C ASN A 11 -0.29 -10.41 -3.10
N ALA A 12 -0.03 -10.15 -1.81
CA ALA A 12 -0.78 -10.76 -0.72
C ALA A 12 -2.10 -10.00 -0.55
N ASP A 13 -3.19 -10.70 -0.22
CA ASP A 13 -4.55 -10.17 0.03
C ASP A 13 -4.59 -9.12 1.15
N CYS A 14 -3.95 -7.98 0.90
CA CYS A 14 -3.75 -6.93 1.87
C CYS A 14 -4.92 -5.97 1.74
N GLN A 15 -5.73 -5.93 2.79
CA GLN A 15 -6.91 -5.08 2.87
C GLN A 15 -6.60 -3.68 3.41
N CYS A 16 -5.31 -3.33 3.53
CA CYS A 16 -4.89 -2.02 4.00
C CYS A 16 -5.21 -0.93 2.97
N SER A 17 -5.84 0.13 3.45
CA SER A 17 -6.06 1.37 2.69
C SER A 17 -5.20 2.47 3.30
N VAL A 18 -4.47 3.21 2.47
CA VAL A 18 -3.62 4.31 2.92
C VAL A 18 -3.88 5.57 2.11
N GLU A 19 -3.61 6.72 2.70
CA GLU A 19 -3.73 7.99 1.99
C GLU A 19 -2.74 8.00 0.82
N VAL A 20 -3.19 8.35 -0.39
CA VAL A 20 -2.32 8.43 -1.58
C VAL A 20 -1.10 9.32 -1.30
N SER A 21 -1.29 10.42 -0.57
CA SER A 21 -0.22 11.34 -0.18
C SER A 21 0.83 10.76 0.77
N LYS A 22 0.50 9.67 1.49
CA LYS A 22 1.42 8.96 2.40
C LYS A 22 1.76 7.55 1.90
N ALA A 23 1.17 7.13 0.79
CA ALA A 23 1.39 5.82 0.22
C ALA A 23 2.82 5.71 -0.31
N VAL A 24 3.42 4.54 -0.14
CA VAL A 24 4.69 4.23 -0.80
C VAL A 24 4.39 3.93 -2.25
N MET A 25 4.88 4.77 -3.17
CA MET A 25 4.74 4.54 -4.61
C MET A 25 5.99 3.86 -5.16
N ARG A 26 5.83 2.68 -5.77
CA ARG A 26 6.90 1.94 -6.46
C ARG A 26 6.35 1.29 -7.72
N ASP A 27 7.09 1.36 -8.83
CA ASP A 27 6.66 0.79 -10.12
C ASP A 27 5.24 1.21 -10.55
N GLY A 28 4.80 2.41 -10.17
CA GLY A 28 3.44 2.91 -10.44
C GLY A 28 2.34 2.27 -9.59
N LYS A 29 2.69 1.47 -8.59
CA LYS A 29 1.77 0.87 -7.61
C LYS A 29 1.87 1.58 -6.27
N ALA A 30 0.74 1.72 -5.60
CA ALA A 30 0.64 2.31 -4.27
C ALA A 30 0.59 1.21 -3.21
N PHE A 31 1.40 1.36 -2.17
CA PHE A 31 1.56 0.37 -1.10
C PHE A 31 1.36 1.02 0.26
N CYS A 32 0.84 0.22 1.21
CA CYS A 32 0.65 0.69 2.57
C CYS A 32 1.97 0.83 3.36
N CYS A 33 2.97 0.01 3.02
CA CYS A 33 4.25 -0.07 3.73
C CYS A 33 5.39 -0.37 2.74
N GLU A 34 6.62 -0.04 3.12
CA GLU A 34 7.84 -0.39 2.38
C GLU A 34 7.99 -1.90 2.05
N PRO A 35 7.77 -2.86 2.97
CA PRO A 35 7.86 -4.29 2.65
C PRO A 35 6.89 -4.72 1.54
N CYS A 36 5.67 -4.19 1.53
CA CYS A 36 4.71 -4.42 0.45
C CYS A 36 5.25 -3.94 -0.91
N ALA A 37 5.92 -2.80 -0.90
CA ALA A 37 6.55 -2.20 -2.07
C ALA A 37 7.84 -2.92 -2.50
N ASP A 38 8.50 -3.60 -1.57
CA ASP A 38 9.66 -4.47 -1.79
C ASP A 38 9.27 -5.89 -2.24
N GLY A 39 7.96 -6.19 -2.32
CA GLY A 39 7.47 -7.52 -2.66
C GLY A 39 7.57 -8.53 -1.50
N LEU A 40 7.84 -8.05 -0.29
CA LEU A 40 7.80 -8.83 0.93
C LEU A 40 6.36 -8.95 1.44
N ILE A 41 6.11 -10.02 2.22
CA ILE A 41 4.81 -10.23 2.86
C ILE A 41 4.61 -9.10 3.87
N CYS A 42 3.54 -8.31 3.69
CA CYS A 42 3.09 -7.47 4.79
C CYS A 42 2.71 -8.37 5.96
N GLY A 43 3.28 -8.16 7.13
CA GLY A 43 2.79 -8.74 8.39
C GLY A 43 1.41 -8.21 8.82
N CYS A 44 0.66 -7.63 7.88
CA CYS A 44 -0.73 -7.17 8.00
C CYS A 44 -1.69 -8.37 8.19
N ARG A 45 -1.48 -9.20 9.22
CA ARG A 45 -2.38 -10.29 9.61
C ARG A 45 -3.22 -9.89 10.81
#